data_AF-T1C901-F1
#
_entry.id   AF-T1C901-F1
#
_cell.length_a   1.000
_cell.length_b   1.000
_cell.length_c   1.000
_cell.angle_alpha   90.00
_cell.angle_beta   90.00
_cell.angle_gamma   90.00
#
_symmetry.space_group_name_H-M   'P 1'
#
loop_
_entity.id
_entity.type
_entity.pdbx_description
1 polymer ?
#
loop_
_entity_poly.entity_id
_entity_poly.type
_entity_poly.pdbx_seq_one_letter_code
_entity_poly.pdbx_strand_id
1 'polypeptide(L)'
;SISSAWGFAEVVGAIRGKANLIYIIESFPALIITILIPEPLLIYAILDILVAFVSVLIGPAIIMELIARDHRIMGDFTSTRVWESAYCASVIFVLLFGTLALV
;
A
#
# COMPACT_ATOMS: atom_id res chain seq x y z
N SER A 1 -10.82 0.98 2.33
CA SER A 1 -9.36 1.10 2.17
C SER A 1 -9.04 1.81 0.87
N ILE A 2 -8.68 3.10 0.91
CA ILE A 2 -8.30 3.87 -0.30
C ILE A 2 -7.11 3.25 -1.05
N SER A 3 -6.29 2.47 -0.35
CA SER A 3 -5.14 1.72 -0.89
C SER A 3 -5.53 0.54 -1.80
N SER A 4 -6.76 0.02 -1.73
CA SER A 4 -7.19 -1.03 -2.66
C SER A 4 -7.77 -0.43 -3.95
N ALA A 5 -7.68 -1.17 -5.06
CA ALA A 5 -8.33 -0.82 -6.32
C ALA A 5 -9.82 -0.47 -6.12
N TRP A 6 -10.45 -1.10 -5.13
CA TRP A 6 -11.81 -0.83 -4.70
C TRP A 6 -11.99 0.53 -4.04
N GLY A 7 -11.17 0.88 -3.04
CA GLY A 7 -11.28 2.19 -2.38
C GLY A 7 -10.86 3.35 -3.28
N PHE A 8 -9.93 3.14 -4.22
CA PHE A 8 -9.63 4.12 -5.25
C PHE A 8 -10.83 4.34 -6.20
N ALA A 9 -11.43 3.25 -6.69
CA ALA A 9 -12.59 3.34 -7.57
C ALA A 9 -13.82 3.97 -6.88
N GLU A 10 -13.98 3.78 -5.57
CA GLU A 10 -15.04 4.37 -4.76
C GLU A 10 -14.87 5.89 -4.65
N VAL A 11 -13.64 6.34 -4.40
CA VAL A 11 -13.29 7.78 -4.35
C VAL A 11 -13.45 8.45 -5.72
N VAL A 12 -13.15 7.74 -6.82
CA VAL A 12 -13.30 8.25 -8.20
C VAL A 12 -14.76 8.26 -8.67
N GLY A 13 -15.71 7.74 -7.87
CA GLY A 13 -17.14 7.75 -8.21
C GLY A 13 -17.51 6.74 -9.32
N ALA A 14 -16.63 5.79 -9.62
CA ALA A 14 -16.80 4.86 -10.74
C ALA A 14 -17.75 3.68 -10.44
N ILE A 15 -18.29 3.58 -9.22
CA ILE A 15 -18.85 2.32 -8.71
C ILE A 15 -20.37 2.41 -8.53
N ARG A 16 -21.11 1.99 -9.56
CA ARG A 16 -22.34 1.20 -9.37
C ARG A 16 -22.49 0.03 -10.35
N GLY A 17 -21.75 0.01 -11.47
CA GLY A 17 -21.93 -1.02 -12.51
C GLY A 17 -20.68 -1.81 -12.94
N LYS A 18 -19.48 -1.47 -12.47
CA LYS A 18 -18.21 -2.05 -12.96
C LYS A 18 -17.41 -2.82 -11.89
N ALA A 19 -18.02 -3.11 -10.74
CA ALA A 19 -17.35 -3.81 -9.64
C ALA A 19 -16.75 -5.15 -10.08
N ASN A 20 -17.48 -5.94 -10.88
CA ASN A 20 -16.99 -7.22 -11.39
C ASN A 20 -15.73 -7.07 -12.24
N LEU A 21 -15.60 -5.99 -13.00
CA LEU A 21 -14.45 -5.77 -13.89
C LEU A 21 -13.18 -5.45 -13.09
N ILE A 22 -13.31 -4.74 -11.97
CA ILE A 22 -12.19 -4.44 -11.05
C ILE A 22 -11.67 -5.75 -10.44
N TYR A 23 -12.57 -6.60 -9.95
CA TYR A 23 -12.19 -7.91 -9.39
C TYR A 23 -11.52 -8.81 -10.42
N ILE A 24 -12.00 -8.82 -11.67
CA ILE A 24 -11.39 -9.59 -12.75
C ILE A 24 -9.98 -9.05 -13.04
N ILE A 25 -9.80 -7.74 -13.15
CA ILE A 25 -8.50 -7.14 -13.44
C ILE A 25 -7.49 -7.38 -12.30
N GLU A 26 -7.94 -7.39 -11.05
CA GLU A 26 -7.07 -7.66 -9.89
C GLU A 26 -6.74 -9.15 -9.73
N SER A 27 -7.75 -10.01 -9.83
CA SER A 27 -7.62 -11.43 -9.48
C SER A 27 -7.10 -12.29 -10.63
N PHE A 28 -7.39 -11.92 -11.88
CA PHE A 28 -7.03 -12.73 -13.05
C PHE A 28 -5.52 -12.78 -13.32
N PRO A 29 -4.76 -11.66 -13.26
CA PRO A 29 -3.31 -11.71 -13.37
C PRO A 29 -2.67 -12.52 -12.24
N ALA A 30 -3.18 -12.39 -11.01
CA ALA A 30 -2.69 -13.16 -9.87
C ALA A 30 -2.88 -14.68 -10.10
N LEU A 31 -4.04 -15.09 -10.63
CA LEU A 31 -4.30 -16.48 -11.01
C LEU A 31 -3.37 -16.97 -12.12
N ILE A 32 -3.12 -16.16 -13.15
CA ILE A 32 -2.20 -16.54 -14.24
C ILE A 32 -0.79 -16.75 -13.71
N ILE A 33 -0.32 -15.87 -12.83
CA ILE A 33 1.01 -15.94 -12.24
C ILE A 33 1.18 -17.23 -11.43
N THR A 34 0.17 -17.63 -10.64
CA THR A 34 0.26 -18.85 -9.82
C THR A 34 0.24 -20.15 -10.63
N ILE A 35 -0.39 -20.14 -11.81
CA ILE A 35 -0.39 -21.29 -12.74
C ILE A 35 0.92 -21.36 -13.54
N LEU A 36 1.50 -20.21 -13.88
CA LEU A 36 2.69 -20.13 -14.74
C LEU A 36 3.99 -20.43 -13.99
N ILE A 37 4.06 -20.14 -12.69
CA ILE A 37 5.24 -20.35 -11.85
C ILE A 37 5.24 -21.78 -11.28
N PRO A 38 6.32 -22.56 -11.45
CA PRO A 38 6.44 -23.88 -10.82
C PRO A 38 6.34 -23.81 -9.28
N GLU A 39 5.68 -24.77 -8.65
CA GLU A 39 5.49 -24.83 -7.18
C GLU A 39 6.72 -24.48 -6.32
N PRO A 40 7.94 -25.01 -6.59
CA PRO A 40 9.10 -24.70 -5.75
C PRO A 40 9.54 -23.23 -5.86
N LEU A 41 9.25 -22.55 -6.97
CA LEU A 41 9.54 -21.13 -7.18
C LEU A 41 8.41 -20.23 -6.67
N LEU A 42 7.20 -20.77 -6.52
CA LEU A 42 6.02 -20.02 -6.10
C LEU A 42 6.17 -19.44 -4.69
N ILE A 43 6.76 -20.21 -3.77
CA ILE A 43 7.00 -19.75 -2.39
C ILE A 43 7.93 -18.54 -2.38
N TYR A 44 9.05 -18.62 -3.11
CA TYR A 44 10.00 -17.51 -3.21
C TYR A 44 9.35 -16.28 -3.86
N ALA A 45 8.61 -16.48 -4.97
CA ALA A 45 7.90 -15.39 -5.63
C ALA A 45 6.88 -14.71 -4.71
N ILE A 46 6.13 -15.47 -3.90
CA ILE A 46 5.17 -14.92 -2.94
C ILE A 46 5.89 -14.13 -1.85
N LEU A 47 7.01 -14.65 -1.31
CA LEU A 47 7.80 -13.95 -0.31
C LEU A 47 8.37 -12.63 -0.86
N ASP A 48 8.91 -12.66 -2.08
CA ASP A 48 9.43 -11.46 -2.74
C ASP A 48 8.33 -10.41 -2.99
N ILE A 49 7.14 -10.84 -3.45
CA ILE A 49 5.99 -9.94 -3.64
C ILE A 49 5.52 -9.37 -2.29
N LEU A 50 5.50 -10.18 -1.23
CA LEU A 50 5.07 -9.75 0.10
C LEU A 50 6.03 -8.71 0.69
N VAL A 51 7.34 -8.87 0.49
CA VAL A 51 8.33 -7.89 0.90
C VAL A 51 8.27 -6.65 0.00
N ALA A 52 8.10 -6.81 -1.32
CA ALA A 52 7.95 -5.71 -2.27
C ALA A 52 6.72 -4.84 -1.98
N PHE A 53 5.69 -5.39 -1.32
CA PHE A 53 4.52 -4.64 -0.88
C PHE A 53 4.87 -3.49 0.10
N VAL A 54 6.02 -3.57 0.79
CA VAL A 54 6.53 -2.47 1.63
C VAL A 54 6.75 -1.19 0.81
N SER A 55 7.14 -1.30 -0.45
CA SER A 55 7.29 -0.12 -1.32
C SER A 55 5.96 0.57 -1.62
N VAL A 56 4.84 -0.17 -1.61
CA VAL A 56 3.50 0.39 -1.82
C VAL A 56 3.10 1.30 -0.65
N LEU A 57 3.63 1.06 0.57
CA LEU A 57 3.36 1.92 1.74
C LEU A 57 3.91 3.34 1.60
N ILE A 58 4.87 3.60 0.71
CA ILE A 58 5.49 4.93 0.56
C ILE A 58 4.43 5.99 0.24
N GLY A 59 3.54 5.71 -0.71
CA GLY A 59 2.49 6.64 -1.12
C GLY A 59 1.54 7.01 0.03
N PRO A 60 0.85 6.03 0.66
CA PRO A 60 0.01 6.27 1.82
C PRO A 60 0.75 6.92 2.99
N ALA A 61 2.01 6.57 3.22
CA ALA A 61 2.79 7.15 4.31
C ALA A 61 3.04 8.65 4.11
N ILE A 62 3.42 9.04 2.88
CA ILE A 62 3.62 10.47 2.52
C ILE A 62 2.29 11.23 2.63
N ILE A 63 1.20 10.67 2.10
CA ILE A 63 -0.12 11.31 2.15
C ILE A 63 -0.56 11.50 3.60
N MET A 64 -0.39 10.47 4.43
CA MET A 64 -0.76 10.53 5.84
C MET A 64 0.09 11.56 6.60
N GLU A 65 1.38 11.67 6.29
CA GLU A 65 2.24 12.71 6.86
C GLU A 65 1.77 14.12 6.48
N LEU A 66 1.42 14.34 5.21
CA LEU A 66 0.88 15.62 4.74
C LEU A 66 -0.44 15.98 5.44
N ILE A 67 -1.35 15.01 5.56
CA ILE A 67 -2.65 15.19 6.24
C ILE A 67 -2.45 15.49 7.73
N ALA A 68 -1.56 14.73 8.39
CA ALA A 68 -1.33 14.88 9.82
C ALA A 68 -0.72 16.24 10.20
N ARG A 69 -0.02 16.90 9.27
CA ARG A 69 0.58 18.23 9.44
C ARG A 69 -0.37 19.37 9.09
N ASP A 70 -1.44 19.11 8.34
CA ASP A 70 -2.37 20.14 7.92
C ASP A 70 -3.42 20.43 9.00
N HIS A 71 -3.28 21.58 9.66
CA HIS A 71 -4.23 22.03 10.68
C HIS A 71 -5.65 22.25 10.13
N ARG A 72 -5.81 22.52 8.84
CA ARG A 72 -7.14 22.66 8.21
C ARG A 72 -7.87 21.33 8.13
N ILE A 73 -7.14 20.22 8.05
CA ILE A 73 -7.71 18.86 7.96
C ILE A 73 -7.83 18.25 9.35
N MET A 74 -6.76 18.30 10.14
CA MET A 74 -6.66 17.60 11.43
C MET A 74 -7.15 18.43 12.63
N GLY A 75 -7.34 19.74 12.48
CA GLY A 75 -7.82 20.61 13.56
C GLY A 75 -6.91 20.51 14.79
N ASP A 76 -7.52 20.28 15.95
CA ASP A 76 -6.79 20.15 17.23
C ASP A 76 -5.94 18.87 17.33
N PHE A 77 -6.09 17.92 16.39
CA PHE A 77 -5.30 16.68 16.32
C PHE A 77 -4.10 16.80 15.39
N THR A 78 -3.71 18.02 15.01
CA THR A 78 -2.51 18.24 14.19
C THR A 78 -1.29 17.68 14.91
N SER A 79 -0.47 16.94 14.16
CA SER A 79 0.72 16.31 14.71
C SER A 79 1.67 17.36 15.28
N THR A 80 2.29 17.05 16.42
CA THR A 80 3.37 17.87 16.96
C THR A 80 4.69 17.42 16.35
N ARG A 81 5.71 18.29 16.33
CA ARG A 81 7.04 17.97 15.77
C ARG A 81 7.65 16.67 16.29
N VAL A 82 7.38 16.31 17.56
CA VAL A 82 7.87 15.06 18.16
C VAL A 82 7.19 13.85 17.52
N TRP A 83 5.87 13.89 17.36
CA TRP A 83 5.10 12.83 16.74
C TRP A 83 5.38 12.71 15.24
N GLU A 84 5.58 13.83 14.55
CA GLU A 84 6.04 13.84 13.14
C GLU A 84 7.39 13.13 13.00
N SER A 85 8.36 13.46 13.86
CA SER A 85 9.68 12.82 13.81
C SER A 85 9.62 11.34 14.14
N ALA A 86 8.80 10.94 15.13
CA ALA A 86 8.61 9.53 15.47
C ALA A 86 7.94 8.75 14.33
N TYR A 87 6.93 9.34 13.69
CA TYR A 87 6.26 8.79 12.52
C TYR A 87 7.26 8.60 11.37
N CYS A 88 7.96 9.66 10.98
CA CYS A 88 8.95 9.62 9.91
C CYS A 88 10.04 8.58 10.19
N ALA A 89 10.56 8.50 11.42
CA ALA A 89 11.53 7.50 11.83
C ALA A 89 10.98 6.07 11.70
N SER A 90 9.73 5.84 12.09
CA SER A 90 9.08 4.52 11.95
C SER A 90 8.87 4.13 10.48
N VAL A 91 8.49 5.06 9.62
CA VAL A 91 8.34 4.83 8.17
C VAL A 91 9.71 4.50 7.57
N ILE A 92 10.74 5.28 7.88
CA ILE A 92 12.11 5.02 7.43
C ILE A 92 12.59 3.65 7.89
N PHE A 93 12.33 3.28 9.15
CA PHE A 93 12.67 1.97 9.68
C PHE A 93 12.01 0.84 8.88
N VAL A 94 10.70 0.91 8.66
CA VAL A 94 9.98 -0.11 7.89
C VAL A 94 10.51 -0.21 6.45
N LEU A 95 10.75 0.93 5.80
CA LEU A 95 11.29 0.94 4.43
C LEU A 95 12.71 0.36 4.38
N LEU A 96 13.59 0.73 5.31
CA LEU A 96 14.97 0.27 5.33
C LEU A 96 15.02 -1.24 5.56
N PHE A 97 14.33 -1.76 6.57
CA PHE A 97 14.31 -3.21 6.83
C PHE A 97 13.56 -4.00 5.74
N GLY A 98 12.49 -3.44 5.16
CA GLY A 98 11.80 -4.04 4.02
C GLY A 98 12.71 -4.13 2.79
N THR A 99 13.47 -3.09 2.49
CA THR A 99 14.43 -3.12 1.36
C THR A 99 15.60 -4.06 1.61
N LEU A 100 16.11 -4.14 2.85
CA LEU A 100 17.16 -5.11 3.21
C LEU A 100 16.68 -6.56 3.06
N ALA A 101 15.40 -6.84 3.26
CA ALA A 101 14.84 -8.18 3.07
C ALA A 101 14.72 -8.60 1.59
N LEU A 102 14.90 -7.67 0.64
CA LEU A 102 14.93 -7.96 -0.80
C LEU A 102 16.33 -8.23 -1.35
N VAL A 103 17.38 -7.97 -0.55
CA VAL A 103 18.81 -8.10 -0.93
C VAL A 103 19.42 -9.33 -0.29
#